data_AF-A0A1V4H036-F1
#
_entry.id   AF-A0A1V4H036-F1
#
_cell.length_a   1.000
_cell.length_b   1.000
_cell.length_c   1.000
_cell.angle_alpha   90.00
_cell.angle_beta   90.00
_cell.angle_gamma   90.00
#
_symmetry.space_group_name_H-M   'P 1'
#
loop_
_entity.id
_entity.type
_entity.pdbx_description
1 polymer ?
#
loop_
_entity_poly.entity_id
_entity_poly.type
_entity_poly.pdbx_seq_one_letter_code
_entity_poly.pdbx_strand_id
1 'polypeptide(L)' 'EEYNISTRTILNWKANPDRKVRTSYTSKIDLEKLRQDVLDYPDAYQRERATRFNCTDRAIAKALKRLKLTRKKSD' A
#
# COMPACT_ATOMS: atom_id res chain seq x y z
N GLU A 1 -22.68 -23.49 -28.97
CA GLU A 1 -22.22 -22.37 -28.11
C GLU A 1 -21.12 -22.89 -27.19
N GLU A 2 -19.85 -22.61 -27.50
CA GLU A 2 -18.74 -23.41 -26.97
C GLU A 2 -18.12 -22.83 -25.68
N TYR A 3 -18.34 -21.54 -25.37
CA TYR A 3 -17.66 -20.90 -24.22
C TYR A 3 -18.51 -19.94 -23.38
N ASN A 4 -19.77 -19.64 -23.73
CA ASN A 4 -20.62 -18.66 -23.01
C ASN A 4 -19.90 -17.34 -22.63
N ILE A 5 -19.03 -16.86 -23.53
CA ILE A 5 -18.29 -15.61 -23.39
C ILE A 5 -18.74 -14.70 -24.53
N SER A 6 -18.96 -13.42 -24.23
CA SER A 6 -19.34 -12.45 -25.25
C SER A 6 -18.23 -12.30 -26.31
N THR A 7 -18.62 -12.18 -27.58
CA THR A 7 -17.71 -11.88 -28.69
C THR A 7 -16.88 -10.62 -28.44
N ARG A 8 -17.45 -9.63 -27.74
CA ARG A 8 -16.76 -8.40 -27.35
C ARG A 8 -15.60 -8.64 -26.38
N THR A 9 -15.75 -9.60 -25.45
CA THR A 9 -14.67 -10.01 -24.54
C THR A 9 -13.50 -10.60 -25.32
N ILE A 10 -13.79 -11.46 -26.31
CA ILE A 10 -12.78 -12.11 -27.17
C ILE A 10 -12.03 -11.05 -28.01
N LEU A 11 -12.75 -10.09 -28.58
CA LEU A 11 -12.15 -8.98 -29.32
C LEU A 11 -11.26 -8.10 -28.44
N ASN A 12 -11.68 -7.83 -27.20
CA ASN A 12 -10.89 -7.06 -26.24
C ASN A 12 -9.59 -7.79 -25.85
N TRP A 13 -9.63 -9.12 -25.66
CA TRP A 13 -8.43 -9.92 -25.37
C TRP A 13 -7.49 -9.99 -26.56
N LYS A 14 -8.01 -10.03 -27.79
CA LYS A 14 -7.16 -9.94 -29.00
C LYS A 14 -6.49 -8.57 -29.14
N ALA A 15 -7.21 -7.49 -28.81
CA ALA A 15 -6.70 -6.13 -28.91
C ALA A 15 -5.68 -5.79 -27.81
N ASN A 16 -5.91 -6.27 -26.59
CA ASN A 16 -4.99 -6.11 -25.45
C ASN A 16 -4.77 -7.49 -24.82
N PRO A 17 -3.81 -8.28 -25.34
CA PRO A 17 -3.53 -9.61 -24.82
C PRO A 17 -2.89 -9.57 -23.43
N ASP A 18 -2.23 -8.45 -23.10
CA ASP A 18 -1.62 -8.26 -21.80
C ASP A 18 -2.66 -8.03 -20.71
N ARG A 19 -2.44 -8.69 -19.57
CA ARG A 19 -3.27 -8.52 -18.39
C ARG A 19 -3.14 -7.09 -17.87
N LYS A 20 -4.26 -6.37 -17.79
CA LYS A 20 -4.33 -5.04 -17.18
C LYS A 20 -3.81 -5.07 -15.73
N VAL A 21 -2.78 -4.26 -15.45
CA VAL A 21 -2.26 -4.08 -14.09
C VAL A 21 -3.29 -3.32 -13.24
N ARG A 22 -3.67 -3.89 -12.11
CA ARG A 22 -4.56 -3.23 -11.15
C ARG A 22 -3.77 -2.20 -10.35
N THR A 23 -4.05 -0.93 -10.57
CA THR A 23 -3.53 0.17 -9.73
C THR A 23 -4.40 0.29 -8.48
N SER A 24 -3.86 0.02 -7.29
CA SER A 24 -4.54 0.33 -6.02
C SER A 24 -4.29 1.78 -5.65
N TYR A 25 -5.34 2.53 -5.30
CA TYR A 25 -5.25 3.92 -4.90
C TYR A 25 -4.59 4.12 -3.52
N THR A 26 -4.16 5.37 -3.29
CA THR A 26 -3.25 5.81 -2.23
C THR A 26 -3.72 5.51 -0.81
N SER A 27 -2.77 5.19 0.08
CA SER A 27 -3.00 5.10 1.52
C SER A 27 -3.45 6.45 2.06
N LYS A 28 -4.38 6.48 3.03
CA LYS A 28 -4.73 7.69 3.80
C LYS A 28 -3.55 8.33 4.55
N ILE A 29 -2.39 7.68 4.57
CA ILE A 29 -1.18 8.11 5.26
C ILE A 29 -0.22 8.68 4.21
N ASP A 30 0.20 9.92 4.43
CA ASP A 30 1.28 10.56 3.70
C ASP A 30 2.61 9.86 4.04
N LEU A 31 3.21 9.25 3.02
CA LEU A 31 4.42 8.44 3.17
C LEU A 31 5.66 9.30 3.47
N GLU A 32 5.73 10.51 2.94
CA GLU A 32 6.87 11.41 3.18
C GLU A 32 6.84 11.93 4.62
N LYS A 33 5.65 12.31 5.11
CA LYS A 33 5.49 12.70 6.52
C LYS A 33 5.81 11.54 7.46
N LEU A 34 5.40 10.31 7.12
CA LEU A 34 5.75 9.13 7.92
C LEU A 34 7.26 8.87 7.90
N ARG A 35 7.93 9.10 6.78
CA ARG A 35 9.39 8.96 6.67
C ARG A 35 10.11 9.95 7.58
N GLN A 36 9.66 11.21 7.60
CA GLN A 36 10.20 12.23 8.51
C GLN A 36 9.95 11.88 9.98
N ASP A 37 8.73 11.46 10.35
CA ASP A 37 8.42 11.05 11.72
C ASP A 37 9.28 9.86 12.20
N VAL A 38 9.67 8.95 11.31
CA VAL A 38 10.62 7.85 11.61
C VAL A 38 12.04 8.37 11.89
N LEU A 39 12.47 9.44 11.21
CA LEU A 39 13.76 10.08 11.45
C LEU A 39 13.76 10.88 12.76
N ASP A 40 12.70 11.64 13.01
CA ASP A 40 12.59 12.50 14.20
C ASP A 40 12.41 11.68 15.48
N TYR A 41 11.67 10.58 15.40
CA TYR A 41 11.36 9.73 16.54
C TYR A 41 11.77 8.30 16.29
N PRO A 42 13.08 8.03 16.27
CA PRO A 42 13.64 6.73 15.92
C PRO A 42 13.03 5.55 16.71
N ASP A 43 12.83 5.71 18.02
CA ASP A 43 12.39 4.65 18.94
C ASP A 43 10.89 4.63 19.22
N ALA A 44 10.11 5.51 18.58
CA ALA A 44 8.66 5.56 18.80
C ALA A 44 7.96 4.29 18.30
N TYR A 45 7.08 3.76 19.14
CA TYR A 45 6.23 2.62 18.81
C TYR A 45 5.17 3.00 17.77
N GLN A 46 4.70 2.00 17.01
CA GLN A 46 3.66 2.20 15.99
C GLN A 46 2.38 2.82 16.57
N ARG A 47 2.03 2.51 17.83
CA ARG A 47 0.89 3.11 18.54
C ARG A 47 1.05 4.62 18.75
N GLU A 48 2.25 5.10 19.05
CA GLU A 48 2.53 6.52 19.29
C GLU A 48 2.47 7.30 17.97
N ARG A 49 3.05 6.73 16.92
CA ARG A 49 2.94 7.27 15.56
C ARG A 49 1.48 7.29 15.11
N ALA A 50 0.72 6.24 15.37
CA ALA A 50 -0.69 6.15 15.02
C ALA A 50 -1.51 7.29 15.63
N THR A 51 -1.23 7.67 16.88
CA THR A 51 -1.85 8.84 17.52
C THR A 51 -1.49 10.14 16.80
N ARG A 52 -0.24 10.36 16.39
CA ARG A 52 0.19 11.57 15.66
C ARG A 52 -0.45 11.68 14.28
N PHE A 53 -0.57 10.56 13.57
CA PHE A 53 -1.20 10.48 12.25
C PHE A 53 -2.72 10.28 12.31
N ASN A 54 -3.32 10.31 13.51
CA ASN A 54 -4.74 10.08 13.77
C ASN A 54 -5.29 8.85 13.02
N CYS A 55 -4.55 7.75 13.08
CA CYS A 55 -4.84 6.52 12.33
C CYS A 55 -4.69 5.28 13.23
N THR A 56 -4.89 4.09 12.65
CA THR A 56 -4.68 2.84 13.38
C THR A 56 -3.22 2.40 13.31
N ASP A 57 -2.75 1.72 14.36
CA ASP A 57 -1.46 1.03 14.43
C ASP A 57 -1.20 0.14 13.21
N ARG A 58 -2.21 -0.63 12.77
CA ARG A 58 -2.13 -1.50 11.58
C ARG A 58 -1.93 -0.71 10.29
N ALA A 59 -2.46 0.51 10.20
CA ALA A 59 -2.26 1.37 9.05
C ALA A 59 -0.81 1.86 8.98
N ILE A 60 -0.23 2.27 10.11
CA ILE A 60 1.21 2.60 10.23
C ILE A 60 2.07 1.40 9.87
N ALA A 61 1.78 0.21 10.40
CA ALA A 61 2.54 -1.00 10.08
C ALA A 61 2.55 -1.32 8.57
N LYS A 62 1.40 -1.16 7.89
CA LYS A 62 1.31 -1.32 6.43
C LYS A 62 2.10 -0.24 5.68
N ALA A 63 2.05 1.01 6.15
CA ALA A 63 2.78 2.12 5.53
C ALA A 63 4.30 1.97 5.68
N LEU A 64 4.79 1.53 6.85
CA LEU A 64 6.20 1.21 7.07
C LEU A 64 6.69 0.07 6.17
N LYS A 65 5.87 -0.98 5.99
CA LYS A 65 6.18 -2.07 5.04
C LYS A 65 6.28 -1.58 3.60
N ARG A 66 5.43 -0.63 3.19
CA ARG A 66 5.50 0.00 1.86
C ARG A 66 6.79 0.81 1.68
N LEU A 67 7.23 1.50 2.72
CA LEU A 67 8.49 2.24 2.76
C LEU A 67 9.74 1.34 2.89
N LYS A 68 9.56 0.02 3.05
CA LYS A 68 10.64 -0.95 3.34
C LYS A 68 11.49 -0.57 4.56
N LEU A 69 10.89 0.13 5.53
CA LEU A 69 11.55 0.52 6.77
C LEU A 69 11.32 -0.57 7.82
N THR A 70 12.40 -1.22 8.23
CA THR A 70 12.40 -2.19 9.34
C THR A 70 13.38 -1.73 10.39
N ARG A 71 12.90 -1.44 11.59
CA ARG A 71 13.73 -1.10 12.73
C ARG A 71 13.40 -2.00 13.90
N LYS A 72 14.43 -2.67 14.40
CA LYS A 72 14.42 -3.35 15.69
C LYS A 72 14.77 -2.31 16.76
N LYS A 73 14.02 -2.26 17.85
CA LYS A 73 14.41 -1.45 19.00
C LYS A 73 15.70 -2.03 19.58
N SER A 74 16.68 -1.18 19.84
CA SER A 74 17.86 -1.56 20.62
C SER A 74 17.44 -1.55 22.08
N ASP A 75 17.55 -2.70 22.75
CA ASP A 75 17.53 -2.80 24.21
C ASP A 75 18.96 -2.57 24.74
#